data_AF-A0A969T0E2-F1
#
_entry.id   AF-A0A969T0E2-F1
#
_cell.length_a   1.000
_cell.length_b   1.000
_cell.length_c   1.000
_cell.angle_alpha   90.00
_cell.angle_beta   90.00
_cell.angle_gamma   90.00
#
_symmetry.space_group_name_H-M   'P 1'
#
loop_
_entity.id
_entity.type
_entity.pdbx_description
1 polymer ?
#
loop_
_entity_poly.entity_id
_entity_poly.type
_entity_poly.pdbx_seq_one_letter_code
_entity_poly.pdbx_strand_id
1 'polypeptide(L)'
;MSPNTSASLKAFLNERGFRLTPQRQTILHIFQTLPQGDHLSAEDLHKILQRQGERISLSTVYRTLHLMAYMGILRELELAEGHKHYELNAPNRQQHHHLVCVQCNQTIEFESDLIDRIGSKQAENEGYHLLDCQLTVYVVCPEAMAQGWSMTLSRDWVCSRSMQSRHIASLAEPSEPDNLDSAS
;
A
#
# COMPACT_ATOMS: atom_id res chain seq x y z
N MET A 1 13.28 -7.17 -15.15
CA MET A 1 12.58 -6.54 -16.30
C MET A 1 11.26 -5.98 -15.79
N SER A 2 11.13 -4.65 -15.67
CA SER A 2 9.86 -4.07 -15.24
C SER A 2 8.91 -3.95 -16.43
N PRO A 3 7.70 -4.52 -16.35
CA PRO A 3 6.78 -4.60 -17.48
C PRO A 3 6.03 -3.27 -17.67
N ASN A 4 6.71 -2.24 -18.16
CA ASN A 4 6.13 -0.90 -18.28
C ASN A 4 5.30 -0.69 -19.57
N THR A 5 5.33 -1.65 -20.51
CA THR A 5 4.51 -1.63 -21.73
C THR A 5 3.40 -2.67 -21.67
N SER A 6 2.24 -2.39 -22.27
CA SER A 6 1.08 -3.30 -22.23
C SER A 6 1.38 -4.69 -22.80
N ALA A 7 2.25 -4.79 -23.81
CA ALA A 7 2.70 -6.04 -24.41
C ALA A 7 3.62 -6.84 -23.47
N SER A 8 4.61 -6.18 -22.86
CA SER A 8 5.51 -6.79 -21.88
C SER A 8 4.74 -7.25 -20.64
N LEU A 9 3.78 -6.44 -20.19
CA LEU A 9 2.92 -6.77 -19.08
C LEU A 9 1.98 -7.94 -19.37
N LYS A 10 1.41 -7.99 -20.57
CA LYS A 10 0.56 -9.11 -20.99
C LYS A 10 1.33 -10.43 -20.96
N ALA A 11 2.58 -10.45 -21.44
CA ALA A 11 3.43 -11.63 -21.39
C ALA A 11 3.74 -12.02 -19.94
N PHE A 12 4.19 -11.07 -19.13
CA PHE A 12 4.52 -11.24 -17.70
C PHE A 12 3.34 -11.77 -16.87
N LEU A 13 2.12 -11.33 -17.17
CA LEU A 13 0.88 -11.81 -16.54
C LEU A 13 0.57 -13.24 -16.95
N ASN A 14 0.64 -13.53 -18.25
CA ASN A 14 0.32 -14.85 -18.79
C ASN A 14 1.30 -15.92 -18.27
N GLU A 15 2.58 -15.60 -18.14
CA GLU A 15 3.61 -16.50 -17.58
C GLU A 15 3.28 -16.92 -16.14
N ARG A 16 2.60 -16.07 -15.37
CA ARG A 16 2.15 -16.35 -13.99
C ARG A 16 0.72 -16.88 -13.90
N GLY A 17 0.11 -17.25 -15.03
CA GLY A 17 -1.25 -17.78 -15.09
C GLY A 17 -2.36 -16.71 -14.93
N PHE A 18 -2.02 -15.43 -15.00
CA PHE A 18 -2.98 -14.33 -14.90
C PHE A 18 -3.31 -13.74 -16.27
N ARG A 19 -4.58 -13.40 -16.50
CA ARG A 19 -5.03 -12.76 -17.74
C ARG A 19 -5.02 -11.23 -17.63
N LEU A 20 -4.50 -10.55 -18.65
CA LEU A 20 -4.71 -9.11 -18.83
C LEU A 20 -6.07 -8.85 -19.48
N THR A 21 -7.13 -8.80 -18.67
CA THR A 21 -8.50 -8.48 -19.13
C THR A 21 -8.64 -7.00 -19.47
N PRO A 22 -9.62 -6.58 -20.30
CA PRO A 22 -9.86 -5.16 -20.60
C PRO A 22 -9.98 -4.27 -19.35
N GLN A 23 -10.71 -4.72 -18.33
CA GLN A 23 -10.86 -3.98 -17.06
C GLN A 23 -9.52 -3.72 -16.36
N ARG A 24 -8.63 -4.71 -16.36
CA ARG A 24 -7.27 -4.60 -15.80
C ARG A 24 -6.39 -3.66 -16.65
N GLN A 25 -6.60 -3.62 -17.95
CA GLN A 25 -5.91 -2.66 -18.83
C GLN A 25 -6.36 -1.23 -18.54
N THR A 26 -7.66 -1.01 -18.39
CA THR A 26 -8.21 0.31 -18.01
C THR A 26 -7.63 0.78 -16.68
N ILE A 27 -7.66 -0.08 -15.65
CA ILE A 27 -7.10 0.25 -14.33
C ILE A 27 -5.61 0.60 -14.42
N LEU A 28 -4.82 -0.23 -15.11
CA LEU A 28 -3.40 0.04 -15.30
C LEU A 28 -3.16 1.37 -16.03
N HIS A 29 -3.93 1.64 -17.07
CA HIS A 29 -3.79 2.84 -17.88
C HIS A 29 -3.98 4.11 -17.06
N ILE A 30 -4.91 4.09 -16.10
CA ILE A 30 -5.05 5.19 -15.13
C ILE A 30 -3.75 5.41 -14.37
N PHE A 31 -3.15 4.38 -13.77
CA PHE A 31 -1.86 4.52 -13.07
C PHE A 31 -0.69 4.94 -13.97
N GLN A 32 -0.70 4.54 -15.24
CA GLN A 32 0.32 4.95 -16.21
C GLN A 32 0.19 6.42 -16.64
N THR A 33 -0.98 7.03 -16.46
CA THR A 33 -1.26 8.43 -16.83
C THR A 33 -1.31 9.36 -15.63
N LEU A 34 -1.21 8.83 -14.40
CA LEU A 34 -1.09 9.64 -13.20
C LEU A 34 0.20 10.48 -13.23
N PRO A 35 0.13 11.75 -12.80
CA PRO A 35 1.32 12.54 -12.53
C PRO A 35 2.30 11.81 -11.60
N GLN A 36 3.57 12.16 -11.70
CA GLN A 36 4.58 11.62 -10.80
C GLN A 36 4.32 12.14 -9.37
N GLY A 37 4.37 11.25 -8.37
CA GLY A 37 4.01 11.54 -6.98
C GLY A 37 2.51 11.42 -6.67
N ASP A 38 1.66 11.22 -7.68
CA ASP A 38 0.24 10.98 -7.43
C ASP A 38 -0.01 9.50 -7.14
N HIS A 39 -0.74 9.25 -6.07
CA HIS A 39 -1.19 7.93 -5.63
C HIS A 39 -2.71 7.90 -5.47
N LEU A 40 -3.34 6.76 -5.74
CA LEU A 40 -4.78 6.60 -5.62
C LEU A 40 -5.15 5.55 -4.60
N SER A 41 -6.16 5.84 -3.78
CA SER A 41 -6.92 4.80 -3.08
C SER A 41 -7.75 3.96 -4.06
N ALA A 42 -8.25 2.81 -3.60
CA ALA A 42 -9.22 2.02 -4.37
C ALA A 42 -10.51 2.82 -4.64
N GLU A 43 -10.94 3.62 -3.66
CA GLU A 43 -12.10 4.50 -3.72
C GLU A 43 -11.92 5.62 -4.75
N ASP A 44 -10.74 6.26 -4.80
CA ASP A 44 -10.47 7.34 -5.75
C ASP A 44 -10.38 6.81 -7.17
N LEU A 45 -9.70 5.69 -7.36
CA LEU A 45 -9.70 5.00 -8.65
C LEU A 45 -11.11 4.64 -9.10
N HIS A 46 -11.95 4.13 -8.19
CA HIS A 46 -13.34 3.82 -8.52
C HIS A 46 -14.15 5.06 -8.90
N LYS A 47 -13.96 6.20 -8.21
CA LYS A 47 -14.57 7.48 -8.61
C LYS A 47 -14.12 7.92 -10.00
N ILE A 48 -12.83 7.77 -10.33
CA ILE A 48 -12.30 8.08 -11.67
C ILE A 48 -12.95 7.20 -12.72
N LEU A 49 -13.04 5.89 -12.48
CA LEU A 49 -13.68 4.93 -13.38
C LEU A 49 -15.15 5.27 -13.63
N GLN A 50 -15.90 5.60 -12.58
CA GLN A 50 -17.30 6.02 -12.71
C GLN A 50 -17.44 7.28 -13.56
N ARG A 51 -16.56 8.28 -13.37
CA ARG A 51 -16.56 9.51 -14.19
C ARG A 51 -16.22 9.25 -15.66
N GLN A 52 -15.41 8.23 -15.93
CA GLN A 52 -15.08 7.78 -17.30
C GLN A 52 -16.17 6.88 -17.92
N GLY A 53 -17.26 6.56 -17.19
CA GLY A 53 -18.34 5.70 -17.68
C GLY A 53 -18.01 4.20 -17.64
N GLU A 54 -16.93 3.81 -16.97
CA GLU A 54 -16.48 2.43 -16.87
C GLU A 54 -17.34 1.63 -15.90
N ARG A 55 -17.80 0.44 -16.32
CA ARG A 55 -18.64 -0.46 -15.51
C ARG A 55 -17.79 -1.47 -14.72
N ILE A 56 -16.90 -0.95 -13.87
CA ILE A 56 -16.02 -1.76 -13.03
C ILE A 56 -16.43 -1.61 -11.57
N SER A 57 -16.77 -2.72 -10.92
CA SER A 57 -17.16 -2.70 -9.50
C SER A 57 -15.98 -2.40 -8.58
N LEU A 58 -16.23 -1.79 -7.42
CA LEU A 58 -15.21 -1.56 -6.40
C LEU A 58 -14.52 -2.86 -5.95
N SER A 59 -15.25 -3.99 -5.87
CA SER A 59 -14.65 -5.30 -5.57
C SER A 59 -13.64 -5.73 -6.64
N THR A 60 -13.95 -5.49 -7.92
CA THR A 60 -13.02 -5.75 -9.03
C THR A 60 -11.79 -4.84 -8.96
N VAL A 61 -11.96 -3.58 -8.55
CA VAL A 61 -10.86 -2.64 -8.32
C VAL A 61 -9.91 -3.20 -7.26
N TYR A 62 -10.41 -3.51 -6.07
CA TYR A 62 -9.62 -4.10 -4.98
C TYR A 62 -8.85 -5.36 -5.41
N ARG A 63 -9.53 -6.32 -6.06
CA ARG A 63 -8.89 -7.56 -6.55
C ARG A 63 -7.81 -7.29 -7.58
N THR A 64 -7.98 -6.27 -8.41
CA THR A 64 -7.01 -5.90 -9.44
C THR A 64 -5.80 -5.21 -8.82
N LEU A 65 -6.02 -4.26 -7.91
CA LEU A 65 -4.95 -3.55 -7.19
C LEU A 65 -4.08 -4.52 -6.40
N HIS A 66 -4.70 -5.40 -5.60
CA HIS A 66 -4.00 -6.43 -4.84
C HIS A 66 -3.16 -7.33 -5.74
N LEU A 67 -3.74 -7.79 -6.87
CA LEU A 67 -3.01 -8.62 -7.83
C LEU A 67 -1.81 -7.86 -8.41
N MET A 68 -1.99 -6.61 -8.83
CA MET A 68 -0.92 -5.81 -9.43
C MET A 68 0.19 -5.48 -8.42
N ALA A 69 -0.16 -5.22 -7.16
CA ALA A 69 0.80 -5.03 -6.07
C ALA A 69 1.59 -6.32 -5.78
N TYR A 70 0.90 -7.46 -5.67
CA TYR A 70 1.53 -8.78 -5.51
C TYR A 70 2.53 -9.09 -6.63
N MET A 71 2.24 -8.63 -7.85
CA MET A 71 3.09 -8.83 -9.02
C MET A 71 4.17 -7.74 -9.18
N GLY A 72 4.26 -6.79 -8.26
CA GLY A 72 5.23 -5.70 -8.28
C GLY A 72 5.01 -4.68 -9.41
N ILE A 73 3.81 -4.61 -9.99
CA ILE A 73 3.45 -3.61 -11.00
C ILE A 73 3.03 -2.29 -10.35
N LEU A 74 2.31 -2.41 -9.23
CA LEU A 74 1.98 -1.28 -8.38
C LEU A 74 2.79 -1.39 -7.09
N ARG A 75 3.16 -0.25 -6.55
CA ARG A 75 3.65 -0.13 -5.18
C ARG A 75 2.44 0.18 -4.30
N GLU A 76 2.41 -0.41 -3.12
CA GLU A 76 1.37 -0.16 -2.13
C GLU A 76 1.95 0.76 -1.04
N LEU A 77 1.15 1.73 -0.61
CA LEU A 77 1.50 2.77 0.35
C LEU A 77 0.48 2.78 1.50
N GLU A 78 0.96 2.67 2.73
CA GLU A 78 0.13 2.82 3.94
C GLU A 78 0.16 4.27 4.44
N LEU A 79 -0.78 5.09 3.96
CA LEU A 79 -0.93 6.51 4.33
C LEU A 79 -1.94 6.71 5.47
N ALA A 80 -2.11 7.95 5.93
CA ALA A 80 -2.88 8.35 7.13
C ALA A 80 -4.36 7.94 7.17
N GLU A 81 -4.99 7.71 6.02
CA GLU A 81 -6.45 7.60 5.91
C GLU A 81 -7.00 6.19 6.21
N GLY A 82 -6.16 5.26 6.69
CA GLY A 82 -6.57 3.91 7.07
C GLY A 82 -6.88 2.98 5.90
N HIS A 83 -6.66 3.45 4.67
CA HIS A 83 -6.80 2.66 3.45
C HIS A 83 -5.54 2.79 2.58
N LYS A 84 -5.28 1.73 1.81
CA LYS A 84 -4.08 1.59 1.00
C LYS A 84 -4.15 2.50 -0.21
N HIS A 85 -3.05 3.18 -0.47
CA HIS A 85 -2.82 3.94 -1.69
C HIS A 85 -1.90 3.15 -2.61
N TYR A 86 -2.03 3.37 -3.91
CA TYR A 86 -1.28 2.65 -4.92
C TYR A 86 -0.65 3.64 -5.89
N GLU A 87 0.54 3.30 -6.34
CA GLU A 87 1.24 4.02 -7.40
C GLU A 87 1.92 3.05 -8.37
N LEU A 88 2.31 3.53 -9.55
CA LEU A 88 3.00 2.68 -10.53
C LEU A 88 4.44 2.40 -10.08
N ASN A 89 4.76 1.12 -9.90
CA ASN A 89 6.12 0.68 -9.57
C ASN A 89 7.01 0.74 -10.81
N ALA A 90 7.80 1.81 -10.93
CA ALA A 90 8.71 2.03 -12.06
C ALA A 90 10.18 1.92 -11.61
N PRO A 91 11.03 1.19 -12.35
CA PRO A 91 12.43 0.93 -11.97
C PRO A 91 13.32 2.19 -11.95
N ASN A 92 12.86 3.29 -12.55
CA ASN A 92 13.58 4.57 -12.59
C ASN A 92 12.87 5.67 -11.78
N ARG A 93 11.87 5.32 -10.96
CA ARG A 93 11.30 6.27 -9.99
C ARG A 93 12.30 6.41 -8.85
N GLN A 94 12.59 7.66 -8.48
CA GLN A 94 13.32 7.92 -7.24
C GLN A 94 12.51 7.33 -6.07
N GLN A 95 13.19 6.58 -5.21
CA GLN A 95 12.60 6.04 -3.99
C GLN A 95 12.26 7.26 -3.12
N HIS A 96 10.97 7.47 -2.89
CA HIS A 96 10.50 8.51 -1.99
C HIS A 96 9.90 7.89 -0.73
N HIS A 97 9.81 8.73 0.28
CA HIS A 97 9.34 8.47 1.62
C HIS A 97 8.26 9.48 1.96
N HIS A 98 7.53 9.23 3.04
CA HIS A 98 6.32 9.99 3.35
C HIS A 98 6.41 10.65 4.73
N LEU A 99 6.03 11.92 4.80
CA LEU A 99 5.62 12.59 6.03
C LEU A 99 4.10 12.66 6.05
N VAL A 100 3.49 12.13 7.11
CA VAL A 100 2.04 11.96 7.18
C VAL A 100 1.51 12.65 8.42
N CYS A 101 0.68 13.68 8.25
CA CYS A 101 0.03 14.35 9.37
C CYS A 101 -1.05 13.47 10.00
N VAL A 102 -0.97 13.19 11.30
CA VAL A 102 -1.95 12.34 12.00
C VAL A 102 -3.29 13.04 12.28
N GLN A 103 -3.36 14.36 12.10
CA GLN A 103 -4.56 15.16 12.35
C GLN A 103 -5.35 15.44 11.07
N CYS A 104 -4.69 15.95 10.03
CA CYS A 104 -5.35 16.33 8.78
C CYS A 104 -5.10 15.34 7.62
N ASN A 105 -4.33 14.27 7.85
CA ASN A 105 -3.95 13.27 6.84
C ASN A 105 -3.12 13.80 5.66
N GLN A 106 -2.72 15.08 5.69
CA GLN A 106 -1.83 15.64 4.68
C GLN A 106 -0.55 14.81 4.59
N THR A 107 -0.22 14.39 3.38
CA THR A 107 0.98 13.61 3.07
C THR A 107 1.94 14.46 2.23
N ILE A 108 3.22 14.41 2.55
CA ILE A 108 4.30 15.08 1.83
C ILE A 108 5.34 14.04 1.47
N GLU A 109 5.73 13.99 0.20
CA GLU A 109 6.81 13.14 -0.30
C GLU A 109 8.17 13.79 -0.07
N PHE A 110 9.17 12.99 0.26
CA PHE A 110 10.57 13.42 0.32
C PHE A 110 11.52 12.30 -0.10
N GLU A 111 12.73 12.67 -0.53
CA GLU A 111 13.78 11.75 -0.93
C GLU A 111 14.92 11.76 0.10
N SER A 112 15.60 10.63 0.28
CA SER A 112 16.75 10.57 1.18
C SER A 112 17.75 9.46 0.82
N ASP A 113 18.88 9.87 0.23
CA ASP A 113 20.02 8.99 -0.02
C ASP A 113 20.49 8.23 1.23
N LEU A 114 20.31 8.81 2.43
CA LEU A 114 20.70 8.15 3.67
C LEU A 114 19.83 6.92 3.93
N ILE A 115 18.51 7.04 3.77
CA ILE A 115 17.56 5.95 3.98
C ILE A 115 17.80 4.86 2.93
N ASP A 116 17.96 5.24 1.67
CA ASP A 116 18.25 4.30 0.58
C ASP A 116 19.54 3.51 0.82
N ARG A 117 20.60 4.17 1.32
CA ARG A 117 21.86 3.51 1.70
C ARG A 117 21.67 2.56 2.87
N ILE A 118 20.87 2.91 3.87
CA ILE A 118 20.58 2.03 5.00
C ILE A 118 19.85 0.78 4.52
N GLY A 119 18.80 0.94 3.70
CA GLY A 119 18.04 -0.18 3.13
C GLY A 119 18.91 -1.09 2.28
N SER A 120 19.71 -0.51 1.38
CA SER A 120 20.62 -1.26 0.49
C SER A 120 21.66 -2.03 1.29
N LYS A 121 22.32 -1.38 2.24
CA LYS A 121 23.34 -2.02 3.09
C LYS A 121 22.76 -3.15 3.94
N GLN A 122 21.56 -2.97 4.48
CA GLN A 122 20.92 -4.03 5.27
C GLN A 122 20.57 -5.24 4.39
N ALA A 123 20.06 -5.03 3.19
CA ALA A 123 19.78 -6.12 2.24
C ALA A 123 21.06 -6.86 1.84
N GLU A 124 22.14 -6.12 1.53
CA GLU A 124 23.45 -6.68 1.20
C GLU A 124 24.04 -7.52 2.32
N ASN A 125 23.99 -7.04 3.57
CA ASN A 125 24.53 -7.76 4.74
C ASN A 125 23.86 -9.12 4.94
N GLU A 126 22.58 -9.24 4.59
CA GLU A 126 21.79 -10.47 4.70
C GLU A 126 21.81 -11.31 3.41
N GLY A 127 22.50 -10.85 2.36
CA GLY A 127 22.60 -11.54 1.07
C GLY A 127 21.33 -11.47 0.19
N TYR A 128 20.48 -10.46 0.39
CA TYR A 128 19.25 -10.27 -0.38
C TYR A 128 19.37 -9.14 -1.41
N HIS A 129 18.57 -9.22 -2.48
CA HIS A 129 18.39 -8.13 -3.43
C HIS A 129 17.30 -7.19 -2.92
N LEU A 130 17.64 -5.92 -2.70
CA LEU A 130 16.68 -4.90 -2.29
C LEU A 130 15.65 -4.68 -3.42
N LEU A 131 14.38 -4.91 -3.11
CA LEU A 131 13.27 -4.66 -4.05
C LEU A 131 12.61 -3.30 -3.85
N ASP A 132 12.51 -2.84 -2.60
CA ASP A 132 11.88 -1.57 -2.23
C ASP A 132 12.36 -1.11 -0.84
N CYS A 133 12.46 0.20 -0.63
CA CYS A 133 12.73 0.80 0.67
C CYS A 133 11.76 1.97 0.93
N GLN A 134 10.90 1.82 1.93
CA GLN A 134 9.90 2.81 2.29
C GLN A 134 10.09 3.27 3.74
N LEU A 135 10.05 4.58 3.96
CA LEU A 135 9.90 5.17 5.27
C LEU A 135 8.63 6.02 5.30
N THR A 136 7.80 5.83 6.33
CA THR A 136 6.67 6.70 6.64
C THR A 136 6.89 7.28 8.03
N VAL A 137 6.91 8.61 8.11
CA VAL A 137 7.10 9.38 9.34
C VAL A 137 5.78 10.07 9.67
N TYR A 138 5.20 9.72 10.83
CA TYR A 138 3.97 10.35 11.30
C TYR A 138 4.28 11.62 12.08
N VAL A 139 3.61 12.72 11.71
CA VAL A 139 3.86 14.07 12.24
C VAL A 139 2.56 14.79 12.58
N VAL A 140 2.66 15.97 13.19
CA VAL A 140 1.59 16.95 13.29
C VAL A 140 2.02 18.14 12.45
N CYS A 141 1.27 18.48 11.40
CA CYS A 141 1.66 19.55 10.49
C CYS A 141 1.49 20.94 11.16
N PRO A 142 2.13 21.99 10.64
CA PRO A 142 2.02 23.35 11.19
C PRO A 142 0.59 23.87 11.31
N GLU A 143 -0.28 23.52 10.36
CA GLU A 143 -1.69 23.90 10.37
C GLU A 143 -2.44 23.22 11.51
N ALA A 144 -2.21 21.92 11.74
CA ALA A 144 -2.76 21.19 12.87
C ALA A 144 -2.27 21.78 14.22
N MET A 145 -0.98 22.10 14.33
CA MET A 145 -0.43 22.75 15.52
C MET A 145 -1.08 24.12 15.77
N ALA A 146 -1.31 24.91 14.72
CA ALA A 146 -2.00 26.20 14.82
C ALA A 146 -3.47 26.06 15.26
N GLN A 147 -4.12 24.95 14.95
CA GLN A 147 -5.49 24.62 15.40
C GLN A 147 -5.54 24.12 16.86
N GLY A 148 -4.43 24.17 17.59
CA GLY A 148 -4.37 23.81 19.01
C GLY A 148 -4.19 22.31 19.27
N TRP A 149 -3.76 21.54 18.27
CA TRP A 149 -3.40 20.13 18.48
C TRP A 149 -2.18 20.05 19.40
N SER A 150 -2.38 19.50 20.60
CA SER A 150 -1.35 19.53 21.65
C SER A 150 -0.17 18.63 21.30
N MET A 151 1.05 19.12 21.51
CA MET A 151 2.30 18.33 21.41
C MET A 151 2.41 17.24 22.50
N THR A 152 1.46 17.19 23.43
CA THR A 152 1.39 16.18 24.49
C THR A 152 0.57 15.00 23.98
N LEU A 153 1.18 14.16 23.13
CA LEU A 153 0.73 12.78 23.06
C LEU A 153 0.78 12.26 24.50
N SER A 154 -0.33 11.73 25.03
CA SER A 154 -0.31 11.04 26.32
C SER A 154 0.86 10.06 26.33
N ARG A 155 1.51 9.81 27.47
CA ARG A 155 2.56 8.78 27.57
C ARG A 155 2.06 7.39 27.15
N ASP A 156 0.73 7.22 27.13
CA ASP A 156 0.01 6.02 26.71
C ASP A 156 -0.56 6.16 25.28
N TRP A 157 -0.10 7.13 24.49
CA TRP A 157 -0.55 7.27 23.11
C TRP A 157 -0.05 6.08 22.31
N VAL A 158 -0.99 5.22 21.97
CA VAL A 158 -0.79 4.11 21.05
C VAL A 158 -1.39 4.54 19.72
N CYS A 159 -0.61 4.45 18.65
CA CYS A 159 -1.12 4.62 17.29
C CYS A 159 -2.36 3.75 17.13
N SER A 160 -3.50 4.36 16.77
CA SER A 160 -4.79 3.65 16.69
C SER A 160 -4.77 2.44 15.74
N ARG A 161 -3.77 2.35 14.85
CA ARG A 161 -3.53 1.18 13.98
C ARG A 161 -2.78 0.04 14.63
N SER A 162 -1.85 0.28 15.56
CA SER A 162 -1.13 -0.82 16.23
C SER A 162 -2.05 -1.64 17.15
N MET A 163 -3.20 -1.06 17.52
CA MET A 163 -4.32 -1.77 18.17
C MET A 163 -5.06 -2.72 17.22
N GLN A 164 -5.20 -2.38 15.94
CA GLN A 164 -5.89 -3.23 14.95
C GLN A 164 -5.05 -4.43 14.52
N SER A 165 -3.72 -4.31 14.48
CA SER A 165 -2.80 -5.41 14.17
C SER A 165 -2.73 -6.48 15.28
N ARG A 166 -3.04 -6.11 16.53
CA ARG A 166 -3.01 -7.05 17.69
C ARG A 166 -4.29 -7.88 17.83
N HIS A 167 -5.41 -7.41 17.30
CA HIS A 167 -6.69 -8.13 17.38
C HIS A 167 -6.77 -9.37 16.47
N ILE A 168 -5.89 -9.50 15.47
CA ILE A 168 -5.84 -10.69 14.59
C ILE A 168 -5.00 -11.81 15.22
N ALA A 169 -4.01 -11.48 16.05
CA ALA A 169 -3.16 -12.46 16.70
C ALA A 169 -3.82 -13.15 17.92
N SER A 170 -4.88 -12.58 18.51
CA SER A 170 -5.58 -13.19 19.65
C SER A 170 -6.73 -14.12 19.26
N LEU A 171 -6.96 -14.39 17.97
CA LEU A 171 -8.06 -15.24 17.47
C LEU A 171 -7.57 -16.59 16.92
N ALA A 172 -6.29 -16.91 17.09
CA ALA A 172 -5.72 -18.20 16.71
C ALA A 172 -5.27 -18.97 17.96
N GLU A 173 -6.21 -19.31 18.84
CA GLU A 173 -6.03 -20.47 19.73
C GLU A 173 -6.79 -21.64 19.12
N PRO A 174 -6.16 -22.81 18.93
CA PRO A 174 -6.87 -24.00 18.48
C PRO A 174 -7.78 -24.49 19.60
N SER A 175 -9.08 -24.55 19.34
CA SER A 175 -10.05 -25.22 20.21
C SER A 175 -9.67 -26.69 20.36
N GLU A 176 -9.33 -27.11 21.58
CA GLU A 176 -9.26 -28.52 21.96
C GLU A 176 -10.63 -29.19 21.71
N PRO A 177 -10.67 -30.43 21.20
CA PRO A 177 -11.93 -31.14 21.01
C PRO A 177 -12.47 -31.63 22.36
N ASP A 178 -13.72 -31.23 22.65
CA ASP A 178 -14.54 -31.81 23.71
C ASP A 178 -14.68 -33.33 23.52
N ASN A 179 -14.01 -34.10 24.38
CA ASN A 179 -14.24 -35.53 24.51
C ASN A 179 -15.52 -35.74 25.34
N LEU A 180 -16.66 -35.91 24.65
CA LEU A 180 -17.79 -36.63 25.19
C LEU A 180 -17.45 -38.13 25.20
N ASP A 181 -17.16 -38.67 26.38
CA ASP A 181 -17.38 -40.09 26.64
C ASP A 181 -18.61 -40.26 27.52
N SER A 182 -19.68 -40.67 26.87
CA SER A 182 -20.90 -41.22 27.45
C SER A 182 -20.72 -42.71 27.74
N ALA A 183 -21.03 -43.09 28.97
CA ALA A 183 -21.65 -44.35 29.40
C ALA A 183 -20.96 -45.70 29.06
N SER A 184 -20.46 -46.38 30.09
CA SER A 184 -21.00 -47.67 30.59
C SER A 184 -20.36 -48.04 31.93
#